data_AF-A0A971RE68-F1
#
_entry.id   AF-A0A971RE68-F1
#
_cell.length_a   1.000
_cell.length_b   1.000
_cell.length_c   1.000
_cell.angle_alpha   90.00
_cell.angle_beta   90.00
_cell.angle_gamma   90.00
#
_symmetry.space_group_name_H-M   'P 1'
#
loop_
_entity.id
_entity.type
_entity.pdbx_description
1 polymer ?
#
loop_
_entity_poly.entity_id
_entity_poly.type
_entity_poly.pdbx_seq_one_letter_code
_entity_poly.pdbx_strand_id
1 'polypeptide(L)'
;LDAYARARGVELQPNLNCFGHCAHLLSLPEYRHLSETAVPWTLTPVEEGTYSLLGDLLDDLLPPFGSCVLNAGCDETWDLGKGRSAERVAEIGLGRVYLQHLQRLHAMAAARGHRVQFWGDILLHHPELVPELPEDVTLLDWHYEAQQRYPSLRVFAESGRPFWVCPGTSSWNTLFPRIENSNRNIKVLARQGARRGAEGLLLTDWGDHGHYQPLGQSWYGYAYGATQAWSGGETTDEAFDARFGTLWFGDHGDKVVEAIRALGRLNTLEGMPRPNNSNSIVMVLDEPLAGDLWRTVPDETLAEVVAVARAAEGVFRAAQRESRDPLTLEEMALTCRWLEYGAIKVRVTRALRNALASPLNLQRMARAGMHTLRKLARELEPLQADFVRLWRLRARDSEIRIHLEALESLKERFGLAEQWLARIASGELDSLEVAAYRKATPRYEILGQAFWREMRAITGQP
;
A
#
# COMPACT_ATOMS: atom_id res chain seq x y z
N LEU A 1 2.00 12.73 22.03
CA LEU A 1 2.57 11.44 21.59
C LEU A 1 4.03 11.31 22.02
N ASP A 2 4.87 12.31 21.71
CA ASP A 2 6.28 12.33 22.10
C ASP A 2 6.53 12.03 23.59
N ALA A 3 5.87 12.77 24.51
CA ALA A 3 6.00 12.52 25.94
C ALA A 3 5.62 11.07 26.37
N TYR A 4 4.64 10.47 25.69
CA TYR A 4 4.21 9.10 25.97
C TYR A 4 5.25 8.07 25.53
N ALA A 5 5.88 8.29 24.36
CA ALA A 5 6.97 7.46 23.84
C ALA A 5 8.22 7.58 24.71
N ARG A 6 8.61 8.81 25.06
CA ARG A 6 9.78 9.11 25.89
C ARG A 6 9.72 8.45 27.27
N ALA A 7 8.55 8.46 27.90
CA ALA A 7 8.32 7.78 29.19
C ALA A 7 8.55 6.26 29.13
N ARG A 8 8.68 5.68 27.93
CA ARG A 8 8.92 4.26 27.67
C ARG A 8 10.28 4.00 27.00
N GLY A 9 11.15 5.00 26.95
CA GLY A 9 12.46 4.87 26.29
C GLY A 9 12.37 4.78 24.76
N VAL A 10 11.28 5.24 24.16
CA VAL A 10 11.09 5.28 22.70
C VAL A 10 11.25 6.71 22.22
N GLU A 11 12.15 6.92 21.26
CA GLU A 11 12.26 8.19 20.53
C GLU A 11 11.15 8.27 19.46
N LEU A 12 10.45 9.39 19.40
CA LEU A 12 9.49 9.66 18.34
C LEU A 12 10.15 10.62 17.33
N GLN A 13 10.38 10.16 16.11
CA GLN A 13 10.99 10.97 15.04
C GLN A 13 9.89 11.53 14.11
N PRO A 14 9.89 12.84 13.81
CA PRO A 14 8.99 13.41 12.81
C PRO A 14 9.31 12.90 11.40
N ASN A 15 8.27 12.67 10.61
CA ASN A 15 8.35 12.39 9.17
C ASN A 15 7.45 13.39 8.42
N LEU A 16 8.02 14.07 7.43
CA LEU A 16 7.32 14.99 6.54
C LEU A 16 7.83 14.81 5.11
N ASN A 17 6.92 14.64 4.16
CA ASN A 17 7.28 14.66 2.74
C ASN A 17 7.64 16.08 2.32
N CYS A 18 8.91 16.31 1.99
CA CYS A 18 9.44 17.62 1.62
C CYS A 18 9.78 17.78 0.12
N PHE A 19 9.33 16.85 -0.74
CA PHE A 19 9.55 16.97 -2.19
C PHE A 19 8.49 16.24 -3.03
N GLY A 20 8.59 14.91 -3.15
CA GLY A 20 7.54 14.05 -3.72
C GLY A 20 6.40 13.82 -2.73
N HIS A 21 5.37 13.07 -3.14
CA HIS A 21 4.20 12.71 -2.31
C HIS A 21 3.42 13.91 -1.73
N CYS A 22 3.46 15.08 -2.38
CA CYS A 22 2.80 16.29 -1.92
C CYS A 22 1.39 16.47 -2.50
N ALA A 23 0.74 15.39 -2.96
CA ALA A 23 -0.45 15.49 -3.81
C ALA A 23 -1.64 16.18 -3.16
N HIS A 24 -1.91 15.91 -1.88
CA HIS A 24 -3.01 16.56 -1.19
C HIS A 24 -2.77 18.07 -1.04
N LEU A 25 -1.56 18.45 -0.61
CA LEU A 25 -1.15 19.85 -0.44
C LEU A 25 -1.20 20.62 -1.77
N LEU A 26 -0.61 20.06 -2.82
CA LEU A 26 -0.52 20.68 -4.15
C LEU A 26 -1.84 20.68 -4.92
N SER A 27 -2.84 19.93 -4.46
CA SER A 27 -4.20 20.01 -5.00
C SER A 27 -4.97 21.24 -4.51
N LEU A 28 -4.53 21.88 -3.42
CA LEU A 28 -5.13 23.10 -2.89
C LEU A 28 -4.81 24.29 -3.81
N PRO A 29 -5.80 25.14 -4.16
CA PRO A 29 -5.59 26.30 -5.04
C PRO A 29 -4.44 27.21 -4.60
N GLU A 30 -4.26 27.38 -3.29
CA GLU A 30 -3.26 28.22 -2.67
C GLU A 30 -1.83 27.74 -2.94
N TYR A 31 -1.61 26.42 -3.02
CA TYR A 31 -0.27 25.82 -3.18
C TYR A 31 -0.04 25.19 -4.56
N ARG A 32 -1.06 25.06 -5.40
CA ARG A 32 -0.95 24.46 -6.74
C ARG A 32 0.14 25.10 -7.61
N HIS A 33 0.42 26.40 -7.42
CA HIS A 33 1.47 27.09 -8.14
C HIS A 33 2.89 26.57 -7.81
N LEU A 34 3.07 25.87 -6.69
CA LEU A 34 4.31 25.23 -6.26
C LEU A 34 4.45 23.78 -6.76
N SER A 35 3.52 23.28 -7.58
CA SER A 35 3.63 21.96 -8.21
C SER A 35 4.61 22.00 -9.38
N GLU A 36 5.47 20.98 -9.49
CA GLU A 36 6.41 20.79 -10.60
C GLU A 36 5.68 20.66 -11.94
N THR A 37 4.61 19.86 -11.97
CA THR A 37 3.76 19.65 -13.15
C THR A 37 2.27 19.84 -12.85
N ALA A 38 1.42 19.58 -13.85
CA ALA A 38 -0.03 19.59 -13.69
C ALA A 38 -0.54 18.43 -12.82
N VAL A 39 0.22 17.34 -12.68
CA VAL A 39 -0.07 16.30 -11.69
C VAL A 39 0.53 16.78 -10.36
N PRO A 40 -0.30 17.09 -9.34
CA PRO A 40 0.18 17.59 -8.07
C PRO A 40 0.91 16.46 -7.34
N TRP A 41 2.21 16.34 -7.50
CA TRP A 41 3.00 15.25 -6.89
C TRP A 41 4.29 15.76 -6.27
N THR A 42 5.13 16.41 -7.08
CA THR A 42 6.42 16.95 -6.66
C THR A 42 6.34 18.48 -6.49
N LEU A 43 6.88 19.01 -5.39
CA LEU A 43 7.12 20.46 -5.23
C LEU A 43 8.17 20.94 -6.24
N THR A 44 7.99 22.08 -6.91
CA THR A 44 9.05 22.61 -7.76
C THR A 44 10.24 23.11 -6.94
N PRO A 45 11.49 22.72 -7.24
CA PRO A 45 12.67 23.19 -6.51
C PRO A 45 13.18 24.55 -7.00
N VAL A 46 12.59 25.13 -8.06
CA VAL A 46 13.05 26.38 -8.69
C VAL A 46 12.24 27.63 -8.31
N GLU A 47 11.25 27.48 -7.42
CA GLU A 47 10.45 28.60 -6.90
C GLU A 47 10.76 28.80 -5.41
N GLU A 48 11.09 30.03 -5.02
CA GLU A 48 11.42 30.34 -3.61
C GLU A 48 10.23 30.08 -2.65
N GLY A 49 9.00 30.22 -3.15
CA GLY A 49 7.78 29.93 -2.38
C GLY A 49 7.71 28.48 -1.86
N THR A 50 8.35 27.53 -2.55
CA THR A 50 8.48 26.13 -2.08
C THR A 50 9.20 26.09 -0.74
N TYR A 51 10.27 26.85 -0.59
CA TYR A 51 11.10 26.82 0.60
C TYR A 51 10.57 27.72 1.71
N SER A 52 9.81 28.76 1.39
CA SER A 52 8.99 29.47 2.38
C SER A 52 7.96 28.52 2.99
N LEU A 53 7.20 27.79 2.16
CA LEU A 53 6.22 26.81 2.62
C LEU A 53 6.87 25.70 3.45
N LEU A 54 7.97 25.12 2.98
CA LEU A 54 8.70 24.10 3.73
C LEU A 54 9.22 24.64 5.07
N GLY A 55 9.65 25.91 5.11
CA GLY A 55 10.04 26.57 6.35
C GLY A 55 8.91 26.60 7.36
N ASP A 56 7.74 27.09 6.94
CA ASP A 56 6.53 27.16 7.78
C ASP A 56 6.10 25.77 8.27
N LEU A 57 6.09 24.77 7.38
CA LEU A 57 5.74 23.39 7.75
C LEU A 57 6.71 22.78 8.78
N LEU A 58 8.00 23.07 8.67
CA LEU A 58 9.00 22.62 9.65
C LEU A 58 8.87 23.36 10.98
N ASP A 59 8.57 24.67 10.95
CA ASP A 59 8.33 25.46 12.16
C ASP A 59 7.09 24.99 12.93
N ASP A 60 6.05 24.55 12.22
CA ASP A 60 4.86 23.97 12.83
C ASP A 60 5.07 22.54 13.33
N LEU A 61 5.78 21.69 12.57
CA LEU A 61 5.88 20.26 12.85
C LEU A 61 6.89 19.91 13.93
N LEU A 62 8.08 20.53 13.92
CA LEU A 62 9.22 20.08 14.72
C LEU A 62 9.11 20.35 16.25
N PRO A 63 8.58 21.50 16.72
CA PRO A 63 8.56 21.82 18.16
C PRO A 63 7.97 20.77 19.12
N PRO A 64 6.91 20.00 18.78
CA PRO A 64 6.36 18.99 19.68
C PRO A 64 7.19 17.70 19.81
N PHE A 65 8.27 17.52 19.04
CA PHE A 65 9.13 16.34 19.07
C PHE A 65 10.37 16.58 19.95
N GLY A 66 10.73 15.60 20.76
CA GLY A 66 12.00 15.60 21.51
C GLY A 66 13.19 15.08 20.69
N SER A 67 12.92 14.41 19.58
CA SER A 67 13.93 13.96 18.61
C SER A 67 14.57 15.15 17.89
N CYS A 68 15.86 15.03 17.57
CA CYS A 68 16.58 15.95 16.69
C CYS A 68 16.87 15.32 15.32
N VAL A 69 16.05 14.35 14.90
CA VAL A 69 16.16 13.63 13.62
C VAL A 69 14.83 13.75 12.89
N LEU A 70 14.86 14.34 11.70
CA LEU A 70 13.73 14.48 10.78
C LEU A 70 13.89 13.50 9.61
N ASN A 71 12.89 12.68 9.34
CA ASN A 71 12.75 12.06 8.02
C ASN A 71 12.04 13.04 7.08
N ALA A 72 12.74 13.51 6.05
CA ALA A 72 12.24 14.52 5.12
C ALA A 72 11.69 13.90 3.81
N GLY A 73 11.61 12.57 3.74
CA GLY A 73 11.16 11.84 2.56
C GLY A 73 12.09 12.04 1.36
N CYS A 74 11.57 12.77 0.36
CA CYS A 74 12.24 13.09 -0.91
C CYS A 74 12.42 11.91 -1.88
N ASP A 75 11.60 10.88 -1.76
CA ASP A 75 11.49 9.76 -2.70
C ASP A 75 10.57 10.07 -3.87
N GLU A 76 10.64 9.21 -4.89
CA GLU A 76 9.58 9.05 -5.90
C GLU A 76 9.20 10.34 -6.65
N THR A 77 10.13 11.27 -6.90
CA THR A 77 9.85 12.50 -7.66
C THR A 77 9.75 12.24 -9.17
N TRP A 78 8.73 11.46 -9.57
CA TRP A 78 8.56 10.90 -10.91
C TRP A 78 8.53 11.93 -12.03
N ASP A 79 7.97 13.11 -11.74
CA ASP A 79 7.76 14.21 -12.68
C ASP A 79 8.82 15.32 -12.60
N LEU A 80 9.87 15.15 -11.79
CA LEU A 80 10.95 16.11 -11.68
C LEU A 80 11.64 16.34 -13.04
N GLY A 81 11.79 17.60 -13.42
CA GLY A 81 12.38 18.02 -14.70
C GLY A 81 11.42 17.91 -15.89
N LYS A 82 10.14 17.60 -15.66
CA LYS A 82 9.11 17.54 -16.71
C LYS A 82 8.22 18.77 -16.75
N GLY A 83 8.37 19.70 -15.81
CA GLY A 83 7.62 20.94 -15.79
C GLY A 83 8.51 22.13 -15.44
N ARG A 84 8.23 22.79 -14.31
CA ARG A 84 8.87 24.06 -13.94
C ARG A 84 10.39 23.98 -13.89
N SER A 85 10.93 22.87 -13.40
CA SER A 85 12.38 22.69 -13.31
C SER A 85 13.06 22.27 -14.63
N ALA A 86 12.32 22.09 -15.73
CA ALA A 86 12.86 21.54 -16.99
C ALA A 86 14.06 22.33 -17.55
N GLU A 87 14.01 23.66 -17.54
CA GLU A 87 15.13 24.49 -18.00
C GLU A 87 16.37 24.31 -17.11
N ARG A 88 16.18 24.28 -15.80
CA ARG A 88 17.27 24.07 -14.83
C ARG A 88 17.86 22.67 -14.95
N VAL A 89 17.03 21.65 -15.16
CA VAL A 89 17.47 20.28 -15.41
C VAL A 89 18.25 20.19 -16.73
N ALA A 90 17.85 20.93 -17.78
CA ALA A 90 18.62 20.98 -19.03
C ALA A 90 20.00 21.64 -18.85
N GLU A 91 20.13 22.59 -17.93
CA GLU A 91 21.39 23.30 -17.64
C GLU A 91 22.38 22.46 -16.83
N ILE A 92 21.93 21.85 -15.72
CA ILE A 92 22.82 21.22 -14.72
C ILE A 92 22.56 19.72 -14.50
N GLY A 93 21.53 19.16 -15.11
CA GLY A 93 21.13 17.77 -14.96
C GLY A 93 20.21 17.50 -13.77
N LEU A 94 19.38 16.46 -13.88
CA LEU A 94 18.35 16.10 -12.90
C LEU A 94 18.94 15.79 -11.52
N GLY A 95 19.98 14.97 -11.46
CA GLY A 95 20.64 14.63 -10.20
C GLY A 95 21.18 15.85 -9.45
N ARG A 96 21.68 16.87 -10.17
CA ARG A 96 22.17 18.11 -9.55
C ARG A 96 21.04 19.00 -9.02
N VAL A 97 19.92 19.08 -9.74
CA VAL A 97 18.72 19.76 -9.25
C VAL A 97 18.21 19.09 -7.97
N TYR A 98 18.14 17.76 -7.97
CA TYR A 98 17.75 16.98 -6.81
C TYR A 98 18.69 17.20 -5.61
N LEU A 99 20.01 17.11 -5.82
CA LEU A 99 21.01 17.36 -4.77
C LEU A 99 20.91 18.77 -4.18
N GLN A 100 20.72 19.81 -5.01
CA GLN A 100 20.56 21.18 -4.55
C GLN A 100 19.34 21.35 -3.64
N HIS A 101 18.22 20.66 -3.95
CA HIS A 101 17.04 20.62 -3.08
C HIS A 101 17.35 19.98 -1.73
N LEU A 102 18.00 18.81 -1.73
CA LEU A 102 18.39 18.11 -0.49
C LEU A 102 19.30 18.96 0.40
N GLN A 103 20.31 19.62 -0.18
CA GLN A 103 21.23 20.49 0.55
C GLN A 103 20.51 21.69 1.18
N ARG A 104 19.54 22.26 0.48
CA ARG A 104 18.74 23.36 1.00
C ARG A 104 17.81 22.93 2.14
N LEU A 105 17.14 21.79 1.99
CA LEU A 105 16.34 21.19 3.05
C LEU A 105 17.18 20.85 4.29
N HIS A 106 18.36 20.27 4.09
CA HIS A 106 19.31 20.02 5.17
C HIS A 106 19.66 21.31 5.92
N ALA A 107 20.03 22.38 5.22
CA ALA A 107 20.34 23.66 5.85
C ALA A 107 19.16 24.22 6.66
N MET A 108 17.93 24.09 6.15
CA MET A 108 16.71 24.52 6.85
C MET A 108 16.44 23.71 8.12
N ALA A 109 16.64 22.38 8.08
CA ALA A 109 16.48 21.52 9.24
C ALA A 109 17.62 21.74 10.26
N ALA A 110 18.85 21.91 9.80
CA ALA A 110 20.01 22.18 10.65
C ALA A 110 19.88 23.51 11.39
N ALA A 111 19.33 24.55 10.75
CA ALA A 111 19.02 25.83 11.40
C ALA A 111 18.01 25.68 12.56
N ARG A 112 17.22 24.60 12.55
CA ARG A 112 16.27 24.22 13.61
C ARG A 112 16.84 23.15 14.54
N GLY A 113 18.12 22.83 14.46
CA GLY A 113 18.80 21.85 15.31
C GLY A 113 18.50 20.38 14.96
N HIS A 114 18.07 20.09 13.73
CA HIS A 114 17.72 18.74 13.30
C HIS A 114 18.70 18.18 12.26
N ARG A 115 19.06 16.91 12.42
CA ARG A 115 19.67 16.08 11.37
C ARG A 115 18.58 15.52 10.47
N VAL A 116 18.93 15.16 9.24
CA VAL A 116 17.95 14.74 8.23
C VAL A 116 18.20 13.31 7.75
N GLN A 117 17.11 12.58 7.55
CA GLN A 117 17.07 11.33 6.82
C GLN A 117 16.36 11.55 5.48
N PHE A 118 16.91 10.98 4.41
CA PHE A 118 16.30 10.99 3.08
C PHE A 118 16.20 9.57 2.53
N TRP A 119 15.13 9.30 1.78
CA TRP A 119 15.06 8.09 0.97
C TRP A 119 16.13 8.12 -0.12
N GLY A 120 16.79 6.98 -0.33
CA GLY A 120 17.97 6.89 -1.18
C GLY A 120 17.69 6.52 -2.65
N ASP A 121 16.45 6.28 -3.07
CA ASP A 121 16.11 5.72 -4.39
C ASP A 121 16.62 6.58 -5.55
N ILE A 122 16.46 7.90 -5.49
CA ILE A 122 16.95 8.78 -6.56
C ILE A 122 18.48 8.84 -6.58
N LEU A 123 19.12 8.81 -5.40
CA LEU A 123 20.58 8.80 -5.28
C LEU A 123 21.21 7.51 -5.81
N LEU A 124 20.48 6.39 -5.83
CA LEU A 124 20.97 5.16 -6.45
C LEU A 124 21.14 5.29 -7.97
N HIS A 125 20.45 6.23 -8.61
CA HIS A 125 20.65 6.58 -10.02
C HIS A 125 21.80 7.58 -10.24
N HIS A 126 22.25 8.22 -9.17
CA HIS A 126 23.29 9.26 -9.15
C HIS A 126 24.32 9.02 -8.02
N PRO A 127 24.93 7.82 -7.91
CA PRO A 127 25.81 7.48 -6.81
C PRO A 127 27.04 8.39 -6.71
N GLU A 128 27.46 8.99 -7.83
CA GLU A 128 28.52 9.99 -7.90
C GLU A 128 28.24 11.27 -7.09
N LEU A 129 26.97 11.54 -6.76
CA LEU A 129 26.54 12.73 -6.02
C LEU A 129 26.51 12.52 -4.52
N VAL A 130 26.46 11.27 -4.05
CA VAL A 130 26.33 10.96 -2.62
C VAL A 130 27.46 11.56 -1.76
N PRO A 131 28.74 11.57 -2.20
CA PRO A 131 29.81 12.21 -1.44
C PRO A 131 29.63 13.72 -1.20
N GLU A 132 28.78 14.39 -1.99
CA GLU A 132 28.51 15.83 -1.86
C GLU A 132 27.36 16.16 -0.91
N LEU A 133 26.66 15.15 -0.37
CA LEU A 133 25.71 15.34 0.71
C LEU A 133 26.45 15.71 2.01
N PRO A 134 25.84 16.49 2.91
CA PRO A 134 26.37 16.71 4.26
C PRO A 134 26.62 15.38 5.00
N GLU A 135 27.67 15.34 5.83
CA GLU A 135 28.15 14.09 6.45
C GLU A 135 27.16 13.50 7.46
N ASP A 136 26.30 14.32 8.04
CA ASP A 136 25.32 13.96 9.05
C ASP A 136 23.95 13.53 8.47
N VAL A 137 23.82 13.47 7.14
CA VAL A 137 22.64 12.93 6.46
C VAL A 137 22.62 11.40 6.55
N THR A 138 21.50 10.85 6.99
CA THR A 138 21.25 9.39 6.96
C THR A 138 20.46 9.00 5.72
N LEU A 139 20.94 8.01 4.98
CA LEU A 139 20.26 7.48 3.79
C LEU A 139 19.37 6.29 4.16
N LEU A 140 18.15 6.26 3.61
CA LEU A 140 17.18 5.19 3.86
C LEU A 140 17.05 4.30 2.61
N ASP A 141 17.56 3.07 2.69
CA ASP A 141 17.55 2.09 1.60
C ASP A 141 16.29 1.21 1.67
N TRP A 142 15.23 1.64 0.97
CA TRP A 142 13.95 0.95 1.00
C TRP A 142 13.84 -0.17 -0.04
N HIS A 143 13.38 -1.34 0.41
CA HIS A 143 13.08 -2.49 -0.45
C HIS A 143 11.89 -3.25 0.10
N TYR A 144 10.84 -3.41 -0.70
CA TYR A 144 9.61 -4.07 -0.25
C TYR A 144 9.36 -5.44 -0.85
N GLU A 145 10.16 -5.85 -1.83
CA GLU A 145 10.12 -7.20 -2.39
C GLU A 145 11.25 -8.06 -1.83
N ALA A 146 10.93 -9.33 -1.60
CA ALA A 146 11.88 -10.33 -1.15
C ALA A 146 12.90 -10.64 -2.25
N GLN A 147 14.18 -10.38 -1.97
CA GLN A 147 15.26 -10.66 -2.90
C GLN A 147 16.28 -11.60 -2.28
N GLN A 148 17.08 -12.25 -3.13
CA GLN A 148 18.23 -13.02 -2.65
C GLN A 148 19.40 -12.10 -2.23
N ARG A 149 19.54 -10.96 -2.89
CA ARG A 149 20.60 -9.97 -2.69
C ARG A 149 20.03 -8.58 -2.92
N TYR A 150 20.56 -7.60 -2.19
CA TYR A 150 20.19 -6.19 -2.32
C TYR A 150 21.43 -5.39 -2.76
N PRO A 151 21.58 -5.10 -4.08
CA PRO A 151 22.77 -4.44 -4.62
C PRO A 151 23.02 -3.02 -4.09
N SER A 152 21.96 -2.28 -3.77
CA SER A 152 21.99 -0.93 -3.19
C SER A 152 22.84 -0.84 -1.93
N LEU A 153 22.83 -1.88 -1.10
CA LEU A 153 23.60 -1.92 0.14
C LEU A 153 25.10 -1.75 -0.08
N ARG A 154 25.62 -2.17 -1.24
CA ARG A 154 27.03 -1.94 -1.60
C ARG A 154 27.27 -0.46 -1.84
N VAL A 155 26.38 0.19 -2.60
CA VAL A 155 26.48 1.62 -2.94
C VAL A 155 26.47 2.47 -1.68
N PHE A 156 25.51 2.23 -0.78
CA PHE A 156 25.41 2.99 0.47
C PHE A 156 26.56 2.70 1.43
N ALA A 157 26.98 1.45 1.60
CA ALA A 157 28.14 1.14 2.44
C ALA A 157 29.45 1.77 1.92
N GLU A 158 29.65 1.83 0.60
CA GLU A 158 30.83 2.44 -0.03
C GLU A 158 30.76 3.98 -0.08
N SER A 159 29.59 4.58 0.20
CA SER A 159 29.36 6.03 0.13
C SER A 159 29.95 6.84 1.29
N GLY A 160 30.23 6.19 2.43
CA GLY A 160 30.70 6.87 3.64
C GLY A 160 29.63 7.70 4.38
N ARG A 161 28.34 7.55 4.03
CA ARG A 161 27.22 8.16 4.76
C ARG A 161 26.55 7.14 5.68
N PRO A 162 26.02 7.56 6.85
CA PRO A 162 25.14 6.71 7.65
C PRO A 162 23.97 6.22 6.81
N PHE A 163 23.59 4.96 6.94
CA PHE A 163 22.41 4.43 6.23
C PHE A 163 21.67 3.39 7.05
N TRP A 164 20.35 3.35 6.85
CA TRP A 164 19.45 2.36 7.42
C TRP A 164 18.85 1.52 6.30
N VAL A 165 18.50 0.28 6.63
CA VAL A 165 17.72 -0.58 5.73
C VAL A 165 16.23 -0.45 6.03
N CYS A 166 15.39 -0.42 5.00
CA CYS A 166 13.96 -0.16 5.17
C CYS A 166 13.10 -1.24 4.50
N PRO A 167 12.93 -2.41 5.14
CA PRO A 167 12.03 -3.45 4.66
C PRO A 167 10.58 -3.15 5.03
N GLY A 168 9.65 -3.94 4.46
CA GLY A 168 8.21 -3.75 4.58
C GLY A 168 7.44 -4.85 5.29
N THR A 169 6.43 -4.48 6.07
CA THR A 169 5.39 -5.42 6.58
C THR A 169 4.59 -6.09 5.45
N SER A 170 4.56 -5.50 4.25
CA SER A 170 3.76 -5.95 3.10
C SER A 170 2.27 -6.13 3.41
N SER A 171 1.73 -5.34 4.35
CA SER A 171 0.29 -5.25 4.67
C SER A 171 -0.47 -4.39 3.68
N TRP A 172 0.17 -3.42 3.03
CA TRP A 172 -0.46 -2.54 2.04
C TRP A 172 -0.70 -3.24 0.69
N ASN A 173 -1.55 -2.63 -0.14
CA ASN A 173 -1.93 -3.14 -1.46
C ASN A 173 -2.41 -4.62 -1.50
N THR A 174 -2.90 -5.12 -0.37
CA THR A 174 -3.48 -6.46 -0.22
C THR A 174 -4.61 -6.42 0.80
N LEU A 175 -5.45 -7.45 0.84
CA LEU A 175 -6.48 -7.57 1.89
C LEU A 175 -5.94 -8.17 3.18
N PHE A 176 -4.93 -9.04 3.07
CA PHE A 176 -4.22 -9.65 4.18
C PHE A 176 -2.72 -9.69 3.87
N PRO A 177 -1.82 -9.45 4.84
CA PRO A 177 -0.38 -9.25 4.58
C PRO A 177 0.25 -10.35 3.72
N ARG A 178 1.15 -9.95 2.82
CA ARG A 178 1.96 -10.87 2.00
C ARG A 178 3.10 -11.45 2.85
N ILE A 179 2.78 -12.26 3.85
CA ILE A 179 3.72 -12.71 4.90
C ILE A 179 4.96 -13.40 4.31
N GLU A 180 4.80 -14.25 3.30
CA GLU A 180 5.95 -14.94 2.68
C GLU A 180 6.94 -13.95 2.03
N ASN A 181 6.42 -12.86 1.45
CA ASN A 181 7.26 -11.77 0.95
C ASN A 181 7.88 -10.98 2.11
N SER A 182 7.07 -10.51 3.06
CA SER A 182 7.52 -9.68 4.18
C SER A 182 8.62 -10.37 5.00
N ASN A 183 8.39 -11.62 5.41
CA ASN A 183 9.34 -12.35 6.26
C ASN A 183 10.70 -12.51 5.60
N ARG A 184 10.70 -12.87 4.32
CA ARG A 184 11.94 -13.04 3.55
C ARG A 184 12.62 -11.69 3.29
N ASN A 185 11.86 -10.66 2.94
CA ASN A 185 12.37 -9.30 2.73
C ASN A 185 13.05 -8.76 3.99
N ILE A 186 12.33 -8.72 5.12
CA ILE A 186 12.83 -8.23 6.40
C ILE A 186 14.09 -9.00 6.82
N LYS A 187 14.02 -10.34 6.85
CA LYS A 187 15.11 -11.18 7.36
C LYS A 187 16.39 -11.05 6.54
N VAL A 188 16.26 -11.12 5.20
CA VAL A 188 17.42 -11.06 4.32
C VAL A 188 18.02 -9.65 4.30
N LEU A 189 17.19 -8.61 4.26
CA LEU A 189 17.67 -7.23 4.24
C LEU A 189 18.32 -6.83 5.57
N ALA A 190 17.73 -7.19 6.71
CA ALA A 190 18.33 -6.97 8.03
C ALA A 190 19.72 -7.62 8.13
N ARG A 191 19.83 -8.89 7.73
CA ARG A 191 21.11 -9.64 7.76
C ARG A 191 22.17 -9.04 6.84
N GLN A 192 21.80 -8.69 5.61
CA GLN A 192 22.76 -8.13 4.65
C GLN A 192 23.16 -6.69 5.02
N GLY A 193 22.22 -5.88 5.50
CA GLY A 193 22.47 -4.53 6.00
C GLY A 193 23.44 -4.53 7.18
N ALA A 194 23.17 -5.35 8.20
CA ALA A 194 24.04 -5.46 9.38
C ALA A 194 25.48 -5.85 9.00
N ARG A 195 25.66 -6.80 8.07
CA ARG A 195 26.99 -7.23 7.57
C ARG A 195 27.75 -6.14 6.80
N ARG A 196 27.04 -5.10 6.33
CA ARG A 196 27.60 -3.99 5.54
C ARG A 196 27.66 -2.68 6.31
N GLY A 197 27.37 -2.70 7.61
CA GLY A 197 27.47 -1.52 8.47
C GLY A 197 26.23 -0.62 8.46
N ALA A 198 25.05 -1.12 8.09
CA ALA A 198 23.81 -0.37 8.31
C ALA A 198 23.65 -0.07 9.81
N GLU A 199 23.35 1.18 10.16
CA GLU A 199 23.25 1.61 11.56
C GLU A 199 21.88 1.31 12.18
N GLY A 200 20.87 1.05 11.34
CA GLY A 200 19.50 0.84 11.78
C GLY A 200 18.63 0.12 10.76
N LEU A 201 17.45 -0.27 11.23
CA LEU A 201 16.36 -0.81 10.42
C LEU A 201 15.10 0.02 10.67
N LEU A 202 14.55 0.61 9.61
CA LEU A 202 13.26 1.29 9.64
C LEU A 202 12.22 0.37 8.97
N LEU A 203 11.43 -0.33 9.77
CA LEU A 203 10.36 -1.15 9.25
C LEU A 203 9.21 -0.26 8.75
N THR A 204 8.85 -0.38 7.47
CA THR A 204 7.78 0.41 6.86
C THR A 204 6.46 -0.35 6.84
N ASP A 205 5.38 0.38 7.01
CA ASP A 205 4.01 -0.08 6.84
C ASP A 205 3.16 1.03 6.23
N TRP A 206 2.89 0.88 4.93
CA TRP A 206 2.26 1.92 4.13
C TRP A 206 0.73 1.80 4.15
N GLY A 207 0.06 2.90 3.79
CA GLY A 207 -1.39 3.03 3.76
C GLY A 207 -1.93 3.29 2.36
N ASP A 208 -1.33 2.70 1.33
CA ASP A 208 -1.61 2.99 -0.07
C ASP A 208 -3.11 2.94 -0.40
N HIS A 209 -3.55 3.92 -1.18
CA HIS A 209 -4.92 4.02 -1.68
C HIS A 209 -6.00 4.06 -0.57
N GLY A 210 -5.72 4.77 0.52
CA GLY A 210 -6.68 5.03 1.60
C GLY A 210 -6.65 4.02 2.76
N HIS A 211 -5.58 3.22 2.85
CA HIS A 211 -5.28 2.32 3.97
C HIS A 211 -6.46 1.43 4.40
N TYR A 212 -7.09 0.76 3.44
CA TYR A 212 -8.25 -0.11 3.72
C TYR A 212 -7.91 -1.37 4.54
N GLN A 213 -6.64 -1.60 4.82
CA GLN A 213 -6.17 -2.68 5.68
C GLN A 213 -6.27 -2.29 7.15
N PRO A 214 -6.91 -3.11 7.99
CA PRO A 214 -6.90 -2.90 9.43
C PRO A 214 -5.48 -3.00 10.02
N LEU A 215 -5.15 -2.07 10.93
CA LEU A 215 -3.88 -2.04 11.66
C LEU A 215 -3.56 -3.37 12.38
N GLY A 216 -4.60 -4.09 12.81
CA GLY A 216 -4.45 -5.40 13.46
C GLY A 216 -3.59 -6.40 12.68
N GLN A 217 -3.55 -6.27 11.35
CA GLN A 217 -2.81 -7.17 10.47
C GLN A 217 -1.33 -6.83 10.40
N SER A 218 -0.95 -5.61 10.75
CA SER A 218 0.44 -5.14 10.73
C SER A 218 1.23 -5.58 11.96
N TRP A 219 0.58 -5.93 13.08
CA TRP A 219 1.26 -6.29 14.33
C TRP A 219 2.22 -7.48 14.19
N TYR A 220 1.84 -8.47 13.38
CA TYR A 220 2.74 -9.58 13.05
C TYR A 220 4.02 -9.07 12.39
N GLY A 221 3.89 -8.21 11.37
CA GLY A 221 5.02 -7.62 10.65
C GLY A 221 5.88 -6.73 11.55
N TYR A 222 5.27 -5.92 12.42
CA TYR A 222 5.97 -5.09 13.41
C TYR A 222 6.81 -5.93 14.37
N ALA A 223 6.22 -6.95 14.98
CA ALA A 223 6.92 -7.83 15.91
C ALA A 223 8.02 -8.64 15.20
N TYR A 224 7.77 -9.09 13.97
CA TYR A 224 8.76 -9.80 13.17
C TYR A 224 9.94 -8.90 12.82
N GLY A 225 9.69 -7.68 12.33
CA GLY A 225 10.73 -6.69 12.04
C GLY A 225 11.57 -6.34 13.26
N ALA A 226 10.95 -6.11 14.41
CA ALA A 226 11.68 -5.88 15.66
C ALA A 226 12.58 -7.06 16.04
N THR A 227 12.09 -8.29 15.88
CA THR A 227 12.85 -9.52 16.17
C THR A 227 14.04 -9.67 15.22
N GLN A 228 13.86 -9.40 13.92
CA GLN A 228 14.93 -9.51 12.94
C GLN A 228 15.95 -8.37 13.06
N ALA A 229 15.52 -7.16 13.41
CA ALA A 229 16.42 -6.05 13.73
C ALA A 229 17.31 -6.39 14.94
N TRP A 230 16.73 -6.94 16.02
CA TRP A 230 17.46 -7.35 17.21
C TRP A 230 18.45 -8.50 16.95
N SER A 231 18.03 -9.50 16.15
CA SER A 231 18.82 -10.71 15.90
C SER A 231 19.75 -10.63 14.69
N GLY A 232 19.78 -9.51 13.96
CA GLY A 232 20.54 -9.40 12.71
C GLY A 232 20.03 -10.34 11.61
N GLY A 233 18.72 -10.61 11.58
CA GLY A 233 18.09 -11.50 10.61
C GLY A 233 18.28 -13.00 10.88
N GLU A 234 18.68 -13.41 12.08
CA GLU A 234 19.02 -14.82 12.37
C GLU A 234 17.85 -15.65 12.92
N THR A 235 16.77 -15.01 13.41
CA THR A 235 15.62 -15.73 13.97
C THR A 235 14.82 -16.44 12.86
N THR A 236 14.47 -17.72 13.07
CA THR A 236 13.60 -18.46 12.12
C THR A 236 12.13 -18.09 12.30
N ASP A 237 11.36 -18.26 11.24
CA ASP A 237 9.92 -17.97 11.21
C ASP A 237 9.20 -18.83 12.26
N GLU A 238 9.54 -20.11 12.39
CA GLU A 238 8.91 -21.04 13.34
C GLU A 238 9.20 -20.63 14.80
N ALA A 239 10.43 -20.21 15.08
CA ALA A 239 10.81 -19.73 16.40
C ALA A 239 10.12 -18.41 16.76
N PHE A 240 9.91 -17.54 15.77
CA PHE A 240 9.14 -16.32 15.93
C PHE A 240 7.64 -16.62 16.15
N ASP A 241 7.03 -17.40 15.25
CA ASP A 241 5.61 -17.73 15.23
C ASP A 241 5.14 -18.33 16.57
N ALA A 242 5.92 -19.27 17.12
CA ALA A 242 5.62 -19.88 18.42
C ALA A 242 5.61 -18.84 19.56
N ARG A 243 6.57 -17.91 19.58
CA ARG A 243 6.65 -16.87 20.61
C ARG A 243 5.57 -15.81 20.42
N PHE A 244 5.33 -15.38 19.19
CA PHE A 244 4.35 -14.37 18.86
C PHE A 244 2.95 -14.83 19.24
N GLY A 245 2.57 -16.07 18.91
CA GLY A 245 1.27 -16.64 19.29
C GLY A 245 1.05 -16.58 20.79
N THR A 246 1.96 -17.13 21.59
CA THR A 246 1.84 -17.15 23.05
C THR A 246 1.86 -15.76 23.68
N LEU A 247 2.74 -14.86 23.22
CA LEU A 247 2.90 -13.54 23.82
C LEU A 247 1.76 -12.58 23.45
N TRP A 248 1.33 -12.61 22.19
CA TRP A 248 0.38 -11.63 21.65
C TRP A 248 -1.08 -12.05 21.85
N PHE A 249 -1.40 -13.32 21.65
CA PHE A 249 -2.79 -13.80 21.72
C PHE A 249 -3.07 -14.63 22.99
N GLY A 250 -2.05 -15.20 23.62
CA GLY A 250 -2.22 -16.00 24.83
C GLY A 250 -2.68 -17.43 24.50
N ASP A 251 -3.70 -17.90 25.20
CA ASP A 251 -4.28 -19.23 24.96
C ASP A 251 -4.83 -19.30 23.52
N HIS A 252 -4.62 -20.43 22.84
CA HIS A 252 -4.91 -20.61 21.41
C HIS A 252 -4.08 -19.75 20.44
N GLY A 253 -3.05 -19.05 20.91
CA GLY A 253 -2.19 -18.24 20.06
C GLY A 253 -1.48 -19.02 18.95
N ASP A 254 -1.20 -20.30 19.16
CA ASP A 254 -0.69 -21.23 18.14
C ASP A 254 -1.66 -21.37 16.96
N LYS A 255 -2.94 -21.61 17.23
CA LYS A 255 -3.99 -21.72 16.20
C LYS A 255 -4.23 -20.40 15.49
N VAL A 256 -4.18 -19.29 16.22
CA VAL A 256 -4.31 -17.94 15.63
C VAL A 256 -3.15 -17.70 14.65
N VAL A 257 -1.92 -18.02 15.02
CA VAL A 257 -0.76 -17.85 14.14
C VAL A 257 -0.82 -18.81 12.95
N GLU A 258 -1.27 -20.05 13.14
CA GLU A 258 -1.52 -20.97 12.02
C GLU A 258 -2.50 -20.38 11.00
N ALA A 259 -3.61 -19.79 11.47
CA ALA A 259 -4.59 -19.12 10.62
C ALA A 259 -4.01 -17.87 9.92
N ILE A 260 -3.20 -17.06 10.62
CA ILE A 260 -2.47 -15.92 10.05
C ILE A 260 -1.55 -16.39 8.92
N ARG A 261 -0.75 -17.45 9.15
CA ARG A 261 0.14 -18.01 8.13
C ARG A 261 -0.64 -18.59 6.94
N ALA A 262 -1.78 -19.24 7.19
CA ALA A 262 -2.63 -19.76 6.13
C ALA A 262 -3.19 -18.66 5.23
N LEU A 263 -3.69 -17.56 5.81
CA LEU A 263 -4.15 -16.40 5.05
C LEU A 263 -3.01 -15.72 4.29
N GLY A 264 -1.82 -15.60 4.91
CA GLY A 264 -0.64 -15.04 4.25
C GLY A 264 -0.24 -15.80 2.98
N ARG A 265 -0.32 -17.14 3.00
CA ARG A 265 -0.03 -18.02 1.85
C ARG A 265 -1.01 -17.88 0.68
N LEU A 266 -2.23 -17.36 0.91
CA LEU A 266 -3.17 -17.10 -0.19
C LEU A 266 -2.57 -16.14 -1.23
N ASN A 267 -1.69 -15.23 -0.80
CA ASN A 267 -1.01 -14.30 -1.71
C ASN A 267 0.00 -14.95 -2.66
N THR A 268 0.39 -16.22 -2.42
CA THR A 268 1.33 -16.96 -3.26
C THR A 268 0.67 -17.95 -4.21
N LEU A 269 -0.65 -18.13 -4.12
CA LEU A 269 -1.41 -19.03 -4.99
C LEU A 269 -1.39 -18.54 -6.45
N GLU A 270 -1.61 -19.46 -7.39
CA GLU A 270 -1.61 -19.12 -8.81
C GLU A 270 -2.59 -17.99 -9.12
N GLY A 271 -2.13 -16.99 -9.86
CA GLY A 271 -2.91 -15.81 -10.22
C GLY A 271 -3.04 -14.77 -9.11
N MET A 272 -2.56 -15.00 -7.89
CA MET A 272 -2.65 -14.03 -6.78
C MET A 272 -1.52 -12.98 -6.74
N PRO A 273 -0.24 -13.33 -6.94
CA PRO A 273 0.87 -12.39 -6.86
C PRO A 273 0.77 -11.21 -7.83
N ARG A 274 1.09 -10.01 -7.33
CA ARG A 274 1.42 -8.83 -8.11
C ARG A 274 2.67 -8.16 -7.49
N PRO A 275 3.51 -7.46 -8.26
CA PRO A 275 4.60 -6.67 -7.69
C PRO A 275 4.04 -5.62 -6.72
N ASN A 276 4.57 -5.56 -5.49
CA ASN A 276 4.14 -4.66 -4.43
C ASN A 276 2.62 -4.62 -4.15
N ASN A 277 1.91 -5.71 -4.46
CA ASN A 277 0.44 -5.78 -4.44
C ASN A 277 -0.03 -7.25 -4.40
N SER A 278 -1.34 -7.49 -4.29
CA SER A 278 -1.98 -8.80 -4.45
C SER A 278 -3.31 -8.66 -5.17
N ASN A 279 -3.69 -9.66 -5.96
CA ASN A 279 -5.03 -9.71 -6.53
C ASN A 279 -6.14 -9.79 -5.48
N SER A 280 -5.83 -10.03 -4.19
CA SER A 280 -6.85 -10.11 -3.14
C SER A 280 -7.77 -8.89 -3.08
N ILE A 281 -7.23 -7.67 -3.14
CA ILE A 281 -8.05 -6.44 -3.15
C ILE A 281 -8.70 -6.22 -4.52
N VAL A 282 -7.99 -6.58 -5.59
CA VAL A 282 -8.51 -6.46 -6.95
C VAL A 282 -9.75 -7.34 -7.12
N MET A 283 -9.79 -8.55 -6.54
CA MET A 283 -11.00 -9.40 -6.56
C MET A 283 -12.24 -8.67 -6.04
N VAL A 284 -12.09 -7.86 -4.99
CA VAL A 284 -13.18 -7.06 -4.43
C VAL A 284 -13.56 -5.90 -5.35
N LEU A 285 -12.59 -5.20 -5.93
CA LEU A 285 -12.81 -3.99 -6.72
C LEU A 285 -12.96 -4.23 -8.23
N ASP A 286 -12.73 -5.44 -8.74
CA ASP A 286 -12.75 -5.72 -10.18
C ASP A 286 -14.13 -5.46 -10.80
N GLU A 287 -14.18 -5.19 -12.10
CA GLU A 287 -15.45 -4.90 -12.75
C GLU A 287 -16.34 -6.18 -12.80
N PRO A 288 -17.59 -6.16 -12.30
CA PRO A 288 -18.42 -7.37 -12.11
C PRO A 288 -18.79 -8.12 -13.40
N LEU A 289 -18.69 -7.50 -14.58
CA LEU A 289 -19.04 -8.06 -15.88
C LEU A 289 -17.88 -8.05 -16.89
N ALA A 290 -16.96 -7.11 -16.77
CA ALA A 290 -15.89 -6.82 -17.72
C ALA A 290 -14.50 -6.89 -17.09
N GLY A 291 -14.41 -7.28 -15.82
CA GLY A 291 -13.16 -7.51 -15.12
C GLY A 291 -12.36 -8.62 -15.78
N ASP A 292 -11.07 -8.66 -15.48
CA ASP A 292 -10.13 -9.60 -16.13
C ASP A 292 -9.73 -10.76 -15.20
N LEU A 293 -10.00 -10.66 -13.89
CA LEU A 293 -9.57 -11.68 -12.93
C LEU A 293 -10.22 -13.05 -13.11
N TRP A 294 -11.43 -13.09 -13.67
CA TRP A 294 -12.10 -14.36 -13.96
C TRP A 294 -11.33 -15.23 -14.96
N ARG A 295 -10.40 -14.65 -15.73
CA ARG A 295 -9.48 -15.36 -16.64
C ARG A 295 -8.14 -15.69 -15.99
N THR A 296 -7.64 -14.83 -15.10
CA THR A 296 -6.25 -14.91 -14.62
C THR A 296 -6.08 -15.63 -13.29
N VAL A 297 -7.14 -15.75 -12.48
CA VAL A 297 -7.10 -16.44 -11.18
C VAL A 297 -7.84 -17.77 -11.28
N PRO A 298 -7.21 -18.96 -11.18
CA PRO A 298 -7.88 -20.26 -11.33
C PRO A 298 -9.07 -20.50 -10.37
N ASP A 299 -10.02 -21.40 -10.70
CA ASP A 299 -11.15 -21.71 -9.79
C ASP A 299 -10.68 -22.40 -8.52
N GLU A 300 -9.63 -23.21 -8.62
CA GLU A 300 -8.97 -23.89 -7.52
C GLU A 300 -8.42 -22.87 -6.51
N THR A 301 -7.72 -21.85 -6.99
CA THR A 301 -7.25 -20.71 -6.17
C THR A 301 -8.43 -20.02 -5.48
N LEU A 302 -9.49 -19.69 -6.21
CA LEU A 302 -10.65 -18.99 -5.64
C LEU A 302 -11.38 -19.87 -4.59
N ALA A 303 -11.49 -21.17 -4.83
CA ALA A 303 -12.08 -22.12 -3.90
C ALA A 303 -11.23 -22.25 -2.62
N GLU A 304 -9.91 -22.27 -2.75
CA GLU A 304 -8.98 -22.30 -1.62
C GLU A 304 -9.06 -21.01 -0.78
N VAL A 305 -9.12 -19.83 -1.42
CA VAL A 305 -9.34 -18.56 -0.72
C VAL A 305 -10.61 -18.61 0.13
N VAL A 306 -11.73 -19.08 -0.42
CA VAL A 306 -13.00 -19.21 0.33
C VAL A 306 -12.85 -20.18 1.50
N ALA A 307 -12.24 -21.35 1.28
CA ALA A 307 -12.10 -22.37 2.30
C ALA A 307 -11.21 -21.90 3.47
N VAL A 308 -10.05 -21.33 3.17
CA VAL A 308 -9.10 -20.82 4.16
C VAL A 308 -9.68 -19.62 4.91
N ALA A 309 -10.31 -18.68 4.21
CA ALA A 309 -10.93 -17.51 4.84
C ALA A 309 -12.00 -17.91 5.87
N ARG A 310 -12.90 -18.83 5.52
CA ARG A 310 -13.94 -19.33 6.45
C ARG A 310 -13.34 -20.06 7.66
N ALA A 311 -12.34 -20.90 7.44
CA ALA A 311 -11.66 -21.62 8.51
C ALA A 311 -10.96 -20.65 9.47
N ALA A 312 -10.22 -19.68 8.93
CA ALA A 312 -9.52 -18.66 9.71
C ALA A 312 -10.49 -17.73 10.47
N GLU A 313 -11.60 -17.33 9.86
CA GLU A 313 -12.66 -16.57 10.55
C GLU A 313 -13.17 -17.32 11.78
N GLY A 314 -13.43 -18.63 11.64
CA GLY A 314 -13.85 -19.48 12.75
C GLY A 314 -12.84 -19.49 13.89
N VAL A 315 -11.54 -19.60 13.57
CA VAL A 315 -10.45 -19.56 14.57
C VAL A 315 -10.41 -18.21 15.28
N PHE A 316 -10.43 -17.10 14.55
CA PHE A 316 -10.35 -15.77 15.14
C PHE A 316 -11.55 -15.47 16.05
N ARG A 317 -12.77 -15.84 15.62
CA ARG A 317 -13.98 -15.67 16.45
C ARG A 317 -13.96 -16.53 17.71
N ALA A 318 -13.44 -17.76 17.63
CA ALA A 318 -13.33 -18.65 18.78
C ALA A 318 -12.32 -18.12 19.81
N ALA A 319 -11.15 -17.64 19.35
CA ALA A 319 -10.11 -17.11 20.22
C ALA A 319 -10.39 -15.68 20.72
N GLN A 320 -11.33 -14.96 20.12
CA GLN A 320 -11.55 -13.52 20.35
C GLN A 320 -11.69 -13.16 21.83
N ARG A 321 -12.56 -13.86 22.57
CA ARG A 321 -12.90 -13.49 23.95
C ARG A 321 -11.78 -13.71 24.96
N GLU A 322 -10.92 -14.67 24.69
CA GLU A 322 -9.83 -15.10 25.59
C GLU A 322 -8.48 -14.49 25.16
N SER A 323 -8.43 -13.89 23.98
CA SER A 323 -7.25 -13.21 23.45
C SER A 323 -6.88 -11.97 24.24
N ARG A 324 -5.57 -11.72 24.36
CA ARG A 324 -5.04 -10.45 24.90
C ARG A 324 -5.28 -9.26 23.98
N ASP A 325 -5.54 -9.50 22.69
CA ASP A 325 -5.92 -8.47 21.72
C ASP A 325 -7.18 -8.91 20.93
N PRO A 326 -8.38 -8.75 21.51
CA PRO A 326 -9.64 -9.16 20.89
C PRO A 326 -9.99 -8.33 19.65
N LEU A 327 -9.53 -7.08 19.57
CA LEU A 327 -9.84 -6.18 18.47
C LEU A 327 -9.11 -6.61 17.20
N THR A 328 -7.84 -6.99 17.31
CA THR A 328 -7.08 -7.50 16.17
C THR A 328 -7.66 -8.79 15.60
N LEU A 329 -8.19 -9.69 16.43
CA LEU A 329 -8.90 -10.87 15.94
C LEU A 329 -10.21 -10.50 15.21
N GLU A 330 -10.92 -9.47 15.66
CA GLU A 330 -12.12 -8.96 14.98
C GLU A 330 -11.79 -8.37 13.60
N GLU A 331 -10.72 -7.57 13.55
CA GLU A 331 -10.19 -6.95 12.33
C GLU A 331 -9.80 -8.02 11.29
N MET A 332 -9.10 -9.07 11.71
CA MET A 332 -8.74 -10.18 10.84
C MET A 332 -9.95 -11.01 10.40
N ALA A 333 -10.94 -11.21 11.28
CA ALA A 333 -12.20 -11.87 10.92
C ALA A 333 -13.00 -11.09 9.86
N LEU A 334 -13.03 -9.76 9.92
CA LEU A 334 -13.63 -8.94 8.85
C LEU A 334 -12.88 -9.16 7.52
N THR A 335 -11.55 -9.17 7.54
CA THR A 335 -10.76 -9.42 6.32
C THR A 335 -11.00 -10.80 5.71
N CYS A 336 -11.21 -11.84 6.52
CA CYS A 336 -11.65 -13.14 6.00
C CYS A 336 -12.93 -13.02 5.17
N ARG A 337 -13.91 -12.25 5.65
CA ARG A 337 -15.16 -12.03 4.91
C ARG A 337 -14.96 -11.24 3.62
N TRP A 338 -14.04 -10.27 3.60
CA TRP A 338 -13.66 -9.56 2.38
C TRP A 338 -12.97 -10.47 1.35
N LEU A 339 -12.06 -11.34 1.80
CA LEU A 339 -11.39 -12.33 0.94
C LEU A 339 -12.41 -13.31 0.33
N GLU A 340 -13.32 -13.83 1.15
CA GLU A 340 -14.41 -14.70 0.70
C GLU A 340 -15.31 -13.98 -0.33
N TYR A 341 -15.75 -12.76 -0.02
CA TYR A 341 -16.58 -11.97 -0.92
C TYR A 341 -15.91 -11.73 -2.27
N GLY A 342 -14.65 -11.29 -2.27
CA GLY A 342 -13.88 -11.07 -3.50
C GLY A 342 -13.77 -12.34 -4.34
N ALA A 343 -13.42 -13.47 -3.71
CA ALA A 343 -13.31 -14.75 -4.43
C ALA A 343 -14.66 -15.20 -5.02
N ILE A 344 -15.74 -15.13 -4.26
CA ILE A 344 -17.10 -15.46 -4.73
C ILE A 344 -17.49 -14.56 -5.90
N LYS A 345 -17.22 -13.26 -5.80
CA LYS A 345 -17.52 -12.30 -6.87
C LYS A 345 -16.82 -12.66 -8.17
N VAL A 346 -15.52 -12.99 -8.15
CA VAL A 346 -14.79 -13.40 -9.35
C VAL A 346 -15.35 -14.70 -9.96
N ARG A 347 -15.75 -15.66 -9.12
CA ARG A 347 -16.40 -16.90 -9.57
C ARG A 347 -17.77 -16.65 -10.19
N VAL A 348 -18.55 -15.72 -9.63
CA VAL A 348 -19.83 -15.28 -10.21
C VAL A 348 -19.59 -14.63 -11.57
N THR A 349 -18.61 -13.74 -11.69
CA THR A 349 -18.25 -13.12 -12.97
C THR A 349 -17.86 -14.21 -13.99
N ARG A 350 -17.03 -15.19 -13.62
CA ARG A 350 -16.71 -16.34 -14.50
C ARG A 350 -17.95 -17.09 -14.96
N ALA A 351 -18.80 -17.50 -14.02
CA ALA A 351 -20.01 -18.27 -14.33
C ALA A 351 -20.95 -17.50 -15.25
N LEU A 352 -21.15 -16.21 -14.98
CA LEU A 352 -21.96 -15.32 -15.80
C LEU A 352 -21.37 -15.15 -17.21
N ARG A 353 -20.06 -14.93 -17.32
CA ARG A 353 -19.35 -14.80 -18.60
C ARG A 353 -19.48 -16.06 -19.46
N ASN A 354 -19.29 -17.23 -18.85
CA ASN A 354 -19.44 -18.50 -19.54
C ASN A 354 -20.90 -18.75 -19.97
N ALA A 355 -21.87 -18.42 -19.11
CA ALA A 355 -23.29 -18.59 -19.42
C ALA A 355 -23.78 -17.67 -20.56
N LEU A 356 -23.25 -16.45 -20.64
CA LEU A 356 -23.60 -15.46 -21.67
C LEU A 356 -22.82 -15.63 -22.97
N ALA A 357 -21.81 -16.50 -23.02
CA ALA A 357 -21.10 -16.84 -24.25
C ALA A 357 -21.92 -17.76 -25.18
N SER A 358 -22.93 -18.44 -24.64
CA SER A 358 -23.84 -19.29 -25.42
C SER A 358 -25.12 -18.53 -25.78
N PRO A 359 -25.53 -18.48 -27.06
CA PRO A 359 -26.80 -17.88 -27.47
C PRO A 359 -28.02 -18.66 -26.95
N LEU A 360 -27.84 -19.96 -26.64
CA LEU A 360 -28.90 -20.79 -26.07
C LEU A 360 -29.21 -20.32 -24.64
N ASN A 361 -30.44 -19.86 -24.42
CA ASN A 361 -30.95 -19.32 -23.15
C ASN A 361 -30.35 -17.97 -22.71
N LEU A 362 -29.74 -17.20 -23.61
CA LEU A 362 -29.09 -15.92 -23.29
C LEU A 362 -29.95 -15.00 -22.42
N GLN A 363 -31.21 -14.76 -22.80
CA GLN A 363 -32.12 -13.87 -22.07
C GLN A 363 -32.43 -14.40 -20.66
N ARG A 364 -32.55 -15.73 -20.51
CA ARG A 364 -32.77 -16.36 -19.21
C ARG A 364 -31.52 -16.24 -18.33
N MET A 365 -30.34 -16.46 -18.90
CA MET A 365 -29.06 -16.31 -18.20
C MET A 365 -28.81 -14.87 -17.79
N ALA A 366 -29.15 -13.89 -18.64
CA ALA A 366 -29.09 -12.47 -18.30
C ALA A 366 -30.01 -12.12 -17.13
N ARG A 367 -31.26 -12.60 -17.11
CA ARG A 367 -32.18 -12.42 -15.96
C ARG A 367 -31.62 -13.01 -14.65
N ALA A 368 -31.06 -14.22 -14.71
CA ALA A 368 -30.43 -14.85 -13.55
C ALA A 368 -29.17 -14.09 -13.10
N GLY A 369 -28.39 -13.59 -14.05
CA GLY A 369 -27.22 -12.75 -13.82
C GLY A 369 -27.57 -11.47 -13.06
N MET A 370 -28.63 -10.75 -13.48
CA MET A 370 -29.12 -9.56 -12.78
C MET A 370 -29.44 -9.85 -11.31
N HIS A 371 -30.15 -10.96 -11.03
CA HIS A 371 -30.46 -11.34 -9.65
C HIS A 371 -29.19 -11.62 -8.83
N THR A 372 -28.22 -12.28 -9.44
CA THR A 372 -26.94 -12.60 -8.80
C THR A 372 -26.12 -11.35 -8.50
N LEU A 373 -26.04 -10.41 -9.45
CA LEU A 373 -25.34 -9.13 -9.25
C LEU A 373 -26.00 -8.28 -8.16
N ARG A 374 -27.34 -8.20 -8.13
CA ARG A 374 -28.08 -7.53 -7.03
C ARG A 374 -27.81 -8.16 -5.67
N LYS A 375 -27.65 -9.48 -5.62
CA LYS A 375 -27.30 -10.17 -4.39
C LYS A 375 -25.90 -9.78 -3.91
N LEU A 376 -24.89 -9.81 -4.79
CA LEU A 376 -23.53 -9.39 -4.47
C LEU A 376 -23.44 -7.92 -4.04
N ALA A 377 -24.21 -7.03 -4.68
CA ALA A 377 -24.26 -5.63 -4.29
C ALA A 377 -24.81 -5.45 -2.87
N ARG A 378 -25.86 -6.18 -2.48
CA ARG A 378 -26.43 -6.16 -1.12
C ARG A 378 -25.50 -6.78 -0.07
N GLU A 379 -24.76 -7.82 -0.43
CA GLU A 379 -23.79 -8.46 0.48
C GLU A 379 -22.59 -7.56 0.82
N LEU A 380 -22.33 -6.54 -0.02
CA LEU A 380 -21.27 -5.55 0.22
C LEU A 380 -21.62 -4.57 1.36
N GLU A 381 -22.90 -4.23 1.54
CA GLU A 381 -23.37 -3.26 2.54
C GLU A 381 -22.95 -3.60 3.98
N PRO A 382 -23.19 -4.83 4.50
CA PRO A 382 -22.75 -5.16 5.86
C PRO A 382 -21.22 -5.20 6.01
N LEU A 383 -20.47 -5.55 4.95
CA LEU A 383 -19.00 -5.53 4.99
C LEU A 383 -18.48 -4.09 5.11
N GLN A 384 -19.07 -3.17 4.34
CA GLN A 384 -18.75 -1.75 4.43
C GLN A 384 -19.10 -1.17 5.81
N ALA A 385 -20.25 -1.54 6.38
CA ALA A 385 -20.66 -1.07 7.70
C ALA A 385 -19.69 -1.54 8.80
N ASP A 386 -19.28 -2.81 8.76
CA ASP A 386 -18.28 -3.35 9.69
C ASP A 386 -16.91 -2.69 9.52
N PHE A 387 -16.49 -2.43 8.28
CA PHE A 387 -15.26 -1.69 7.99
C PHE A 387 -15.29 -0.30 8.62
N VAL A 388 -16.36 0.48 8.43
CA VAL A 388 -16.49 1.81 9.02
C VAL A 388 -16.45 1.77 10.55
N ARG A 389 -17.12 0.78 11.15
CA ARG A 389 -17.11 0.60 12.60
C ARG A 389 -15.70 0.32 13.13
N LEU A 390 -14.99 -0.63 12.52
CA LEU A 390 -13.64 -0.99 12.94
C LEU A 390 -12.61 0.11 12.67
N TRP A 391 -12.72 0.81 11.54
CA TRP A 391 -11.88 1.98 11.24
C TRP A 391 -11.90 3.00 12.38
N ARG A 392 -13.11 3.37 12.83
CA ARG A 392 -13.30 4.39 13.88
C ARG A 392 -12.77 3.99 15.26
N LEU A 393 -12.42 2.73 15.46
CA LEU A 393 -11.73 2.28 16.67
C LEU A 393 -10.21 2.57 16.63
N ARG A 394 -9.63 2.78 15.44
CA ARG A 394 -8.19 2.98 15.23
C ARG A 394 -7.83 4.35 14.68
N ALA A 395 -8.69 4.93 13.83
CA ALA A 395 -8.35 6.06 12.98
C ALA A 395 -9.47 7.12 12.92
N ARG A 396 -9.06 8.34 12.55
CA ARG A 396 -9.97 9.46 12.30
C ARG A 396 -10.62 9.32 10.92
N ASP A 397 -11.74 10.00 10.70
CA ASP A 397 -12.53 9.90 9.47
C ASP A 397 -11.90 10.58 8.22
N SER A 398 -10.69 11.17 8.29
CA SER A 398 -10.14 11.97 7.18
C SER A 398 -9.87 11.14 5.90
N GLU A 399 -9.22 9.98 6.03
CA GLU A 399 -8.81 9.17 4.86
C GLU A 399 -9.74 8.01 4.54
N ILE A 400 -10.73 7.71 5.41
CA ILE A 400 -11.65 6.59 5.19
C ILE A 400 -12.43 6.73 3.88
N ARG A 401 -12.67 7.98 3.47
CA ARG A 401 -13.43 8.32 2.26
C ARG A 401 -12.84 7.73 0.99
N ILE A 402 -11.52 7.63 0.88
CA ILE A 402 -10.86 7.12 -0.32
C ILE A 402 -11.34 5.68 -0.60
N HIS A 403 -11.38 4.83 0.44
CA HIS A 403 -11.88 3.47 0.28
C HIS A 403 -13.41 3.44 0.08
N LEU A 404 -14.16 4.26 0.82
CA LEU A 404 -15.63 4.30 0.68
C LEU A 404 -16.07 4.76 -0.72
N GLU A 405 -15.35 5.70 -1.33
CA GLU A 405 -15.58 6.13 -2.71
C GLU A 405 -15.30 5.00 -3.70
N ALA A 406 -14.23 4.22 -3.50
CA ALA A 406 -13.96 3.04 -4.33
C ALA A 406 -15.08 1.98 -4.24
N LEU A 407 -15.63 1.76 -3.04
CA LEU A 407 -16.78 0.87 -2.84
C LEU A 407 -18.06 1.43 -3.47
N GLU A 408 -18.27 2.74 -3.41
CA GLU A 408 -19.43 3.37 -4.05
C GLU A 408 -19.33 3.28 -5.58
N SER A 409 -18.17 3.55 -6.16
CA SER A 409 -17.92 3.33 -7.59
C SER A 409 -18.15 1.86 -7.98
N LEU A 410 -17.78 0.90 -7.13
CA LEU A 410 -18.10 -0.52 -7.37
C LEU A 410 -19.61 -0.79 -7.36
N LYS A 411 -20.39 -0.18 -6.47
CA LYS A 411 -21.86 -0.30 -6.48
C LYS A 411 -22.48 0.27 -7.75
N GLU A 412 -21.96 1.41 -8.23
CA GLU A 412 -22.35 1.95 -9.54
C GLU A 412 -22.05 0.95 -10.67
N ARG A 413 -20.91 0.25 -10.62
CA ARG A 413 -20.60 -0.81 -11.59
C ARG A 413 -21.59 -1.96 -11.55
N PHE A 414 -22.03 -2.40 -10.37
CA PHE A 414 -23.09 -3.41 -10.26
C PHE A 414 -24.39 -2.92 -10.94
N GLY A 415 -24.78 -1.66 -10.72
CA GLY A 415 -25.95 -1.07 -11.38
C GLY A 415 -25.83 -1.00 -12.91
N LEU A 416 -24.68 -0.58 -13.42
CA LEU A 416 -24.41 -0.51 -14.87
C LEU A 416 -24.38 -1.91 -15.51
N ALA A 417 -23.76 -2.89 -14.85
CA ALA A 417 -23.76 -4.27 -15.30
C ALA A 417 -25.17 -4.85 -15.33
N GLU A 418 -25.98 -4.58 -14.30
CA GLU A 418 -27.38 -5.00 -14.24
C GLU A 418 -28.21 -4.39 -15.38
N GLN A 419 -28.07 -3.09 -15.63
CA GLN A 419 -28.76 -2.42 -16.75
C GLN A 419 -28.37 -3.02 -18.09
N TRP A 420 -27.08 -3.34 -18.30
CA TRP A 420 -26.64 -4.00 -19.52
C TRP A 420 -27.26 -5.38 -19.69
N LEU A 421 -27.29 -6.19 -18.63
CA LEU A 421 -27.96 -7.48 -18.64
C LEU A 421 -29.47 -7.35 -18.87
N ALA A 422 -30.11 -6.28 -18.42
CA ALA A 422 -31.54 -6.02 -18.67
C ALA A 422 -31.83 -5.85 -20.17
N ARG A 423 -30.95 -5.18 -20.90
CA ARG A 423 -31.04 -5.02 -22.38
C ARG A 423 -30.88 -6.36 -23.10
N ILE A 424 -29.97 -7.22 -22.61
CA ILE A 424 -29.87 -8.60 -23.11
C ILE A 424 -31.14 -9.38 -22.77
N ALA A 425 -31.64 -9.27 -21.54
CA ALA A 425 -32.82 -10.00 -21.06
C ALA A 425 -34.12 -9.64 -21.80
N SER A 426 -34.26 -8.39 -22.24
CA SER A 426 -35.40 -7.90 -23.05
C SER A 426 -35.28 -8.28 -24.54
N GLY A 427 -34.10 -8.74 -24.98
CA GLY A 427 -33.80 -9.01 -26.39
C GLY A 427 -33.38 -7.78 -27.20
N GLU A 428 -33.11 -6.63 -26.53
CA GLU A 428 -32.52 -5.46 -27.19
C GLU A 428 -31.07 -5.73 -27.65
N LEU A 429 -30.35 -6.54 -26.87
CA LEU A 429 -29.01 -7.04 -27.21
C LEU A 429 -29.04 -8.57 -27.35
N ASP A 430 -28.32 -9.09 -28.35
CA ASP A 430 -28.25 -10.51 -28.68
C ASP A 430 -26.97 -11.20 -28.18
N SER A 431 -26.10 -10.46 -27.48
CA SER A 431 -24.80 -10.93 -27.01
C SER A 431 -24.21 -10.04 -25.91
N LEU A 432 -23.21 -10.55 -25.17
CA LEU A 432 -22.39 -9.77 -24.24
C LEU A 432 -21.06 -9.36 -24.90
N GLU A 433 -21.09 -8.27 -25.67
CA GLU A 433 -19.88 -7.65 -26.23
C GLU A 433 -19.20 -6.74 -25.19
N VAL A 434 -18.11 -7.22 -24.59
CA VAL A 434 -17.39 -6.48 -23.52
C VAL A 434 -16.87 -5.14 -24.01
N ALA A 435 -16.40 -5.07 -25.25
CA ALA A 435 -15.92 -3.82 -25.83
C ALA A 435 -17.05 -2.79 -25.95
N ALA A 436 -18.25 -3.22 -26.36
CA ALA A 436 -19.43 -2.37 -26.42
C ALA A 436 -19.87 -1.90 -25.03
N TYR A 437 -19.85 -2.81 -24.04
CA TYR A 437 -20.13 -2.48 -22.65
C TYR A 437 -19.14 -1.43 -22.11
N ARG A 438 -17.84 -1.67 -22.25
CA ARG A 438 -16.78 -0.74 -21.81
C ARG A 438 -16.91 0.63 -22.48
N LYS A 439 -17.32 0.69 -23.76
CA LYS A 439 -17.57 1.95 -24.49
C LYS A 439 -18.84 2.68 -24.00
N ALA A 440 -19.85 1.93 -23.57
CA ALA A 440 -21.14 2.48 -23.13
C ALA A 440 -21.16 2.90 -21.66
N THR A 441 -20.19 2.46 -20.85
CA THR A 441 -20.07 2.83 -19.44
C THR A 441 -18.92 3.81 -19.20
N PRO A 442 -18.98 4.65 -18.15
CA PRO A 442 -17.85 5.46 -17.72
C PRO A 442 -16.59 4.62 -17.48
N ARG A 443 -15.43 5.26 -17.63
CA ARG A 443 -14.14 4.64 -17.27
C ARG A 443 -14.18 4.26 -15.79
N TYR A 444 -13.68 3.06 -15.49
CA TYR A 444 -13.62 2.53 -14.14
C TYR A 444 -12.17 2.21 -13.81
N GLU A 445 -11.61 2.93 -12.86
CA GLU A 445 -10.22 2.83 -12.43
C GLU A 445 -10.18 2.66 -10.92
N ILE A 446 -9.33 1.75 -10.49
CA ILE A 446 -9.19 1.38 -9.08
C ILE A 446 -7.73 1.54 -8.67
N LEU A 447 -7.47 1.70 -7.37
CA LEU A 447 -6.12 1.62 -6.79
C LEU A 447 -5.09 2.52 -7.53
N GLY A 448 -5.40 3.82 -7.64
CA GLY A 448 -4.47 4.80 -8.21
C GLY A 448 -4.21 4.69 -9.73
N GLN A 449 -4.95 3.85 -10.46
CA GLN A 449 -4.80 3.73 -11.92
C GLN A 449 -4.93 5.07 -12.66
N ALA A 450 -5.84 5.94 -12.21
CA ALA A 450 -6.03 7.28 -12.78
C ALA A 450 -4.77 8.15 -12.61
N PHE A 451 -4.20 8.17 -11.40
CA PHE A 451 -2.94 8.86 -11.08
C PHE A 451 -1.83 8.38 -12.01
N TRP A 452 -1.62 7.07 -12.10
CA TRP A 452 -0.54 6.52 -12.94
C TRP A 452 -0.74 6.79 -14.43
N ARG A 453 -1.98 6.80 -14.92
CA ARG A 453 -2.27 7.18 -16.30
C ARG A 453 -1.87 8.64 -16.57
N GLU A 454 -2.20 9.55 -15.68
CA GLU A 454 -1.86 10.97 -15.81
C GLU A 454 -0.35 11.20 -15.66
N MET A 455 0.28 10.52 -14.69
CA MET A 455 1.72 10.56 -14.49
C MET A 455 2.47 10.08 -15.75
N ARG A 456 2.07 8.95 -16.35
CA ARG A 456 2.67 8.46 -17.60
C ARG A 456 2.51 9.40 -18.78
N ALA A 457 1.38 10.11 -18.86
CA ALA A 457 1.17 11.11 -19.91
C ALA A 457 2.16 12.28 -19.82
N ILE A 458 2.68 12.59 -18.62
CA ILE A 458 3.67 13.63 -18.37
C ILE A 458 5.10 13.09 -18.51
N THR A 459 5.39 11.96 -17.90
CA THR A 459 6.77 11.45 -17.81
C THR A 459 7.21 10.71 -19.07
N GLY A 460 6.26 10.21 -19.87
CA GLY A 460 6.53 9.35 -21.02
C GLY A 460 7.04 7.96 -20.63
N GLN A 461 6.98 7.60 -19.35
CA GLN A 461 7.34 6.27 -18.87
C GLN A 461 6.20 5.27 -19.18
N PRO A 462 6.53 4.02 -19.53
CA PRO A 462 5.56 2.98 -19.88
C PRO A 462 4.64 2.55 -18.72
#